data_AF-A0A4S3TM01-F1
#
_entry.id   AF-A0A4S3TM01-F1
#
_cell.length_a   1.000
_cell.length_b   1.000
_cell.length_c   1.000
_cell.angle_alpha   90.00
_cell.angle_beta   90.00
_cell.angle_gamma   90.00
#
_symmetry.space_group_name_H-M   'P 1'
#
loop_
_entity.id
_entity.type
_entity.pdbx_description
1 polymer ?
#
loop_
_entity_poly.entity_id
_entity_poly.type
_entity_poly.pdbx_seq_one_letter_code
_entity_poly.pdbx_strand_id
1 'polypeptide(L)' 'MPGKDREEESGKYTTSYPDSDFIDAIQTLGGMAGTSEIAETVGCTRRTAYTRLQTLESEGQVTSRKVGNSLLWSVCD' A
#
# COMPACT_ATOMS: atom_id res chain seq x y z
N MET A 1 -5.73 34.58 -12.07
CA MET A 1 -6.62 33.40 -11.96
C MET A 1 -7.66 33.53 -13.05
N PRO A 2 -8.15 32.48 -13.74
CA PRO A 2 -8.07 31.04 -13.47
C PRO A 2 -7.80 30.19 -14.74
N GLY A 3 -7.83 28.87 -14.61
CA GLY A 3 -7.83 27.92 -15.75
C GLY A 3 -6.63 26.99 -15.69
N LYS A 4 -6.76 25.89 -14.96
CA LYS A 4 -5.96 24.70 -15.26
C LYS A 4 -6.93 23.68 -15.83
N ASP A 5 -7.15 23.89 -17.11
CA ASP A 5 -7.80 23.04 -18.07
C ASP A 5 -7.21 21.64 -17.90
N ARG A 6 -8.06 20.69 -17.54
CA ARG A 6 -7.68 19.28 -17.40
C ARG A 6 -8.53 18.48 -18.37
N GLU A 7 -8.21 18.65 -19.65
CA GLU A 7 -8.27 17.58 -20.64
C GLU A 7 -7.14 16.59 -20.23
N GLU A 8 -7.19 15.27 -20.33
CA GLU A 8 -7.57 14.44 -21.47
C GLU A 8 -7.81 13.00 -20.99
N GLU A 9 -8.78 12.37 -21.65
CA GLU A 9 -8.94 10.94 -21.92
C GLU A 9 -7.70 10.04 -21.73
N SER A 10 -7.70 9.18 -20.70
CA SER A 10 -6.96 7.90 -20.73
C SER A 10 -7.33 6.99 -19.57
N GLY A 11 -7.79 5.78 -19.89
CA GLY A 11 -8.08 4.67 -18.97
C GLY A 11 -6.84 4.09 -18.28
N LYS A 12 -6.05 4.93 -17.63
CA LYS A 12 -5.01 4.55 -16.67
C LYS A 12 -5.12 5.50 -15.50
N TYR A 13 -6.01 5.17 -14.57
CA TYR A 13 -5.89 5.66 -13.21
C TYR A 13 -4.55 5.15 -12.67
N THR A 14 -3.48 5.91 -12.92
CA THR A 14 -2.28 5.86 -12.08
C THR A 14 -2.68 6.51 -10.76
N THR A 15 -3.58 5.85 -10.02
CA THR A 15 -3.77 6.21 -8.62
C THR A 15 -2.41 5.94 -7.98
N SER A 16 -1.73 7.03 -7.67
CA SER A 16 -0.43 6.96 -7.03
C SER A 16 -0.73 6.67 -5.58
N TYR A 17 -0.73 5.38 -5.19
CA TYR A 17 -0.89 4.97 -3.81
C TYR A 17 0.33 5.46 -3.03
N PRO A 18 0.21 6.47 -2.15
CA PRO A 18 1.31 6.90 -1.30
C PRO A 18 1.66 5.80 -0.31
N ASP A 19 2.91 5.81 0.13
CA ASP A 19 3.44 4.87 1.11
C ASP A 19 2.66 4.92 2.44
N SER A 20 2.18 6.10 2.81
CA SER A 20 1.33 6.32 3.98
C SER A 20 0.02 5.53 3.94
N ASP A 21 -0.58 5.28 2.77
CA ASP A 21 -1.81 4.50 2.68
C ASP A 21 -1.58 3.05 3.11
N PHE A 22 -0.40 2.49 2.79
CA PHE A 22 -0.05 1.12 3.19
C PHE A 22 0.24 1.03 4.69
N ILE A 23 0.90 2.04 5.26
CA ILE A 23 1.20 2.12 6.69
C ILE A 23 -0.10 2.30 7.49
N ASP A 24 -0.96 3.22 7.06
CA ASP A 24 -2.27 3.47 7.68
C ASP A 24 -3.17 2.23 7.60
N ALA A 25 -3.16 1.52 6.47
CA ALA A 25 -3.89 0.26 6.35
C ALA A 25 -3.43 -0.80 7.37
N ILE A 26 -2.12 -0.95 7.60
CA ILE A 26 -1.60 -1.88 8.62
C ILE A 26 -2.06 -1.44 10.02
N GLN A 27 -2.04 -0.14 10.32
CA GLN A 27 -2.48 0.39 11.61
C GLN A 27 -3.99 0.19 11.83
N THR A 28 -4.80 0.49 10.81
CA THR A 28 -6.26 0.31 10.81
C THR A 28 -6.65 -1.15 11.02
N LEU A 29 -5.87 -2.10 10.49
CA LEU A 29 -6.08 -3.54 10.64
C LEU A 29 -5.57 -4.12 11.97
N GLY A 30 -5.14 -3.28 12.92
CA GLY A 30 -4.70 -3.70 14.25
C GLY A 30 -3.18 -3.79 14.42
N GLY A 31 -2.42 -3.09 13.58
CA GLY A 31 -0.96 -2.99 13.66
C GLY A 31 -0.20 -4.14 12.99
N MET A 32 -0.89 -5.19 12.57
CA MET A 32 -0.34 -6.29 11.77
C MET A 32 -1.38 -6.78 10.77
N ALA A 33 -0.98 -6.98 9.50
CA ALA A 33 -1.92 -7.39 8.46
C ALA A 33 -1.29 -8.21 7.34
N GLY A 34 -2.08 -9.06 6.70
CA GLY A 34 -1.66 -9.77 5.49
C GLY A 34 -1.64 -8.86 4.26
N THR A 35 -0.81 -9.19 3.26
CA THR A 35 -0.76 -8.42 1.99
C THR A 35 -2.11 -8.26 1.32
N SER A 36 -2.99 -9.26 1.41
CA SER A 36 -4.31 -9.22 0.79
C SER A 36 -5.23 -8.21 1.49
N GLU A 37 -5.30 -8.25 2.83
CA GLU A 37 -6.12 -7.31 3.62
C GLU A 37 -5.64 -5.86 3.45
N ILE A 38 -4.32 -5.66 3.40
CA ILE A 38 -3.74 -4.33 3.11
C ILE A 38 -4.14 -3.87 1.72
N ALA A 39 -4.07 -4.75 0.71
CA ALA A 39 -4.47 -4.41 -0.65
C ALA A 39 -5.95 -4.03 -0.75
N GLU A 40 -6.83 -4.77 -0.06
CA GLU A 40 -8.25 -4.48 0.00
C GLU A 40 -8.53 -3.14 0.70
N THR A 41 -7.82 -2.85 1.80
CA THR A 41 -7.95 -1.60 2.57
C THR A 41 -7.50 -0.39 1.75
N VAL A 42 -6.38 -0.51 1.03
CA VAL A 42 -5.84 0.55 0.15
C VAL A 42 -6.63 0.65 -1.17
N GLY A 43 -7.41 -0.37 -1.53
CA GLY A 43 -8.13 -0.44 -2.80
C GLY A 43 -7.23 -0.74 -4.01
N CYS A 44 -6.10 -1.42 -3.79
CA CYS A 44 -5.14 -1.77 -4.84
C CYS A 44 -5.06 -3.28 -5.10
N THR A 45 -4.32 -3.69 -6.14
CA THR A 45 -4.10 -5.13 -6.37
C THR A 45 -3.13 -5.70 -5.34
N ARG A 46 -3.31 -6.98 -4.97
CA ARG A 46 -2.37 -7.70 -4.10
C ARG A 46 -0.91 -7.59 -4.56
N ARG A 47 -0.66 -7.62 -5.87
CA ARG A 47 0.68 -7.46 -6.45
C ARG A 47 1.24 -6.06 -6.18
N THR A 48 0.42 -5.02 -6.36
CA THR A 48 0.80 -3.64 -6.06
C THR A 48 1.16 -3.48 -4.58
N ALA A 49 0.30 -3.99 -3.69
CA ALA A 49 0.58 -3.97 -2.26
C ALA A 49 1.87 -4.70 -1.91
N TYR A 50 2.07 -5.90 -2.46
CA TYR A 50 3.28 -6.68 -2.21
C TYR A 50 4.55 -5.92 -2.63
N THR A 51 4.58 -5.37 -3.84
CA THR A 51 5.73 -4.61 -4.34
C THR A 51 5.99 -3.37 -3.49
N ARG A 52 4.95 -2.64 -3.10
CA ARG A 52 5.08 -1.46 -2.23
C ARG A 52 5.58 -1.82 -0.84
N LEU A 53 5.02 -2.83 -0.21
CA LEU A 53 5.43 -3.29 1.12
C LEU A 53 6.88 -3.78 1.14
N GLN A 54 7.38 -4.43 0.08
CA GLN A 54 8.81 -4.76 -0.04
C GLN A 54 9.71 -3.51 -0.11
N THR A 55 9.27 -2.47 -0.82
CA THR A 55 10.00 -1.19 -0.85
C THR A 55 10.03 -0.58 0.55
N LEU A 56 8.90 -0.51 1.24
CA LEU A 56 8.81 0.02 2.61
C LEU A 56 9.64 -0.77 3.61
N GLU A 57 9.74 -2.09 3.46
CA GLU A 57 10.60 -2.93 4.27
C GLU A 57 12.08 -2.63 4.02
N SER A 58 12.47 -2.43 2.77
CA SER A 58 13.84 -2.04 2.41
C SER A 58 14.20 -0.65 2.94
N GLU A 59 13.22 0.23 3.07
CA GLU A 59 13.35 1.56 3.68
C GLU A 59 13.28 1.53 5.22
N GLY A 60 12.97 0.37 5.82
CA GLY A 60 12.85 0.22 7.27
C GLY A 60 11.57 0.78 7.87
N GLN A 61 10.54 1.09 7.07
CA GLN A 61 9.26 1.61 7.55
C GLN A 61 8.31 0.50 8.04
N VAL A 62 8.44 -0.70 7.50
CA VAL A 62 7.67 -1.89 7.89
C VAL A 62 8.56 -3.12 8.01
N THR A 63 8.07 -4.16 8.65
CA THR A 63 8.72 -5.48 8.68
C THR A 63 7.75 -6.53 8.15
N SER A 64 8.27 -7.58 7.52
CA SER A 64 7.51 -8.78 7.21
C SER A 64 7.93 -9.99 8.05
N ARG A 65 6.95 -10.84 8.38
CA ARG A 65 7.17 -12.17 8.94
C ARG A 65 6.34 -13.18 8.16
N LYS A 66 6.94 -14.32 7.83
CA LYS A 66 6.21 -15.43 7.22
C LYS A 66 5.34 -16.14 8.26
N VAL A 67 4.04 -16.23 7.98
CA VAL A 67 3.04 -16.96 8.78
C VAL A 67 2.34 -17.94 7.86
N GLY A 68 2.67 -19.23 7.99
CA GLY A 68 2.21 -20.26 7.07
C GLY A 68 2.69 -20.00 5.64
N ASN A 69 1.75 -19.80 4.71
CA ASN A 69 2.03 -19.48 3.29
C ASN A 69 1.87 -17.98 2.95
N SER A 70 1.67 -17.13 3.97
CA SER A 70 1.44 -15.70 3.80
C SER A 70 2.51 -14.88 4.51
N LEU A 71 2.66 -13.62 4.10
CA LEU A 71 3.43 -12.63 4.84
C LEU A 71 2.49 -11.80 5.69
N LEU A 72 2.85 -11.64 6.95
CA LEU A 72 2.27 -10.70 7.89
C LEU A 72 3.19 -9.49 7.97
N TRP A 73 2.63 -8.30 7.80
CA TRP A 73 3.35 -7.03 7.81
C TRP A 73 3.02 -6.25 9.05
N SER A 74 4.01 -5.55 9.61
CA SER A 74 3.87 -4.68 10.78
C SER A 74 4.64 -3.39 10.55
N VAL A 75 4.18 -2.27 11.12
CA VAL A 75 4.94 -1.01 11.08
C VAL A 75 6.17 -1.12 12.00
N CYS A 76 7.30 -0.56 11.58
CA CYS A 76 8.47 -0.40 12.46
C CYS A 76 8.20 0.76 13.43
N ASP A 77 8.56 0.59 14.72
CA ASP A 77 8.57 1.68 15.70
C ASP A 77 9.77 2.62 15.48
#